data_AF-A0A2T0FH26-F1
#
_entry.id   AF-A0A2T0FH26-F1
#
_cell.length_a   1.000
_cell.length_b   1.000
_cell.length_c   1.000
_cell.angle_alpha   90.00
_cell.angle_beta   90.00
_cell.angle_gamma   90.00
#
_symmetry.space_group_name_H-M   'P 1'
#
loop_
_entity.id
_entity.type
_entity.pdbx_description
1 polymer ?
#
loop_
_entity_poly.entity_id
_entity_poly.type
_entity_poly.pdbx_seq_one_letter_code
_entity_poly.pdbx_strand_id
1 'polypeptide(L)'
;MPRKYVPITALLDDFSLDEEPGGLGAPKRADLAKGGTQTPRASRHRLKRPERRQLSSQQYINMTCRFVLKPGTVFPLPDEVVDFESVLRAVAAPAGCPICLETAVVPRMLSCGHIMCLPCFFRFLKYSEEHVCPVCGEPTPRAVTNVSFLPADPRFLPQLDHEVVLNLVSKPLSGFPRPVGEALSSEVEDQLRYSRLVYGTEAYCAKESTREIQELEDLMSENVEEGYAQALAACKADLASASKTSKPPAPPAGKPSYFYYQTAFESPTTYVLSPLDITVLKACFGEYSDFPSLLIAKVDNIIHKTVDNDIRKRMKFLGHIPTDAPLVLLECDWRGVLPAEVVSKFGKQLSERRKRRKTRDRIDNKRRQKAEQESDSRMRAEVLVETSPPEPANINLTELPSLGARPAPPPRTAKWVDSQAEFDEMMANAYVTKRGRRKIVLSSNH
;
A
#
# COMPACT_ATOMS: atom_id res chain seq x y z
N MET A 1 14.89 23.79 -0.04
CA MET A 1 14.22 23.03 1.03
C MET A 1 13.70 21.74 0.42
N PRO A 2 14.33 20.57 0.64
CA PRO A 2 13.86 19.34 0.00
C PRO A 2 12.51 18.94 0.60
N ARG A 3 11.53 18.69 -0.27
CA ARG A 3 10.20 18.21 0.11
C ARG A 3 10.36 16.80 0.65
N LYS A 4 9.95 16.63 1.91
CA LYS A 4 9.97 15.37 2.65
C LYS A 4 9.10 14.34 1.91
N TYR A 5 9.69 13.19 1.61
CA TYR A 5 9.00 12.02 1.09
C TYR A 5 7.89 11.60 2.08
N VAL A 6 6.65 11.51 1.59
CA VAL A 6 5.51 10.95 2.32
C VAL A 6 5.03 9.74 1.53
N PRO A 7 5.24 8.51 2.03
CA PRO A 7 4.77 7.32 1.32
C PRO A 7 3.24 7.29 1.28
N ILE A 8 2.68 6.93 0.11
CA ILE A 8 1.24 6.80 -0.16
C ILE A 8 0.55 5.72 0.69
N THR A 9 1.30 4.89 1.42
CA THR A 9 0.76 3.91 2.38
C THR A 9 0.35 4.51 3.72
N ALA A 10 0.59 5.80 3.98
CA ALA A 10 0.31 6.45 5.27
C ALA A 10 -1.17 6.82 5.50
N LEU A 11 -2.11 6.36 4.66
CA LEU A 11 -3.55 6.61 4.83
C LEU A 11 -4.31 5.48 5.56
N LEU A 12 -3.64 4.42 6.04
CA LEU A 12 -4.31 3.30 6.74
C LEU A 12 -3.85 3.03 8.18
N ASP A 13 -2.92 3.82 8.73
CA ASP A 13 -2.46 3.65 10.11
C ASP A 13 -3.03 4.71 11.05
N ASP A 14 -4.29 4.53 11.45
CA ASP A 14 -4.85 5.07 12.70
C ASP A 14 -5.46 3.91 13.51
N PHE A 15 -4.65 2.90 13.82
CA PHE A 15 -5.01 1.80 14.71
C PHE A 15 -4.09 1.78 15.94
N SER A 16 -4.55 2.37 17.04
CA SER A 16 -4.10 2.01 18.38
C SER A 16 -5.29 1.49 19.17
N LEU A 17 -5.18 0.24 19.64
CA LEU A 17 -6.03 -0.31 20.69
C LEU A 17 -5.22 -0.31 21.98
N ASP A 18 -5.78 0.32 23.00
CA ASP A 18 -5.32 0.25 24.38
C ASP A 18 -5.43 -1.19 24.91
N GLU A 19 -4.34 -1.72 25.45
CA GLU A 19 -4.36 -2.88 26.36
C GLU A 19 -4.35 -2.36 27.81
N GLU A 20 -5.35 -2.74 28.60
CA GLU A 20 -5.37 -2.55 30.06
C GLU A 20 -4.92 -3.85 30.76
N PRO A 21 -4.01 -3.81 31.74
CA PRO A 21 -3.76 -4.93 32.64
C PRO A 21 -4.74 -4.90 33.83
N GLY A 22 -5.26 -6.08 34.19
CA GLY A 22 -6.24 -6.23 35.26
C GLY A 22 -5.67 -6.22 36.69
N GLY A 23 -6.54 -5.77 37.62
CA GLY A 23 -6.80 -6.42 38.91
C GLY A 23 -5.98 -5.97 40.13
N LEU A 24 -6.66 -5.41 41.14
CA LEU A 24 -6.91 -6.00 42.47
C LEU A 24 -7.23 -4.93 43.54
N GLY A 25 -8.18 -5.25 44.43
CA GLY A 25 -8.21 -4.75 45.81
C GLY A 25 -9.23 -3.66 46.15
N ALA A 26 -10.40 -4.06 46.65
CA ALA A 26 -11.24 -3.19 47.48
C ALA A 26 -10.58 -2.98 48.86
N PRO A 27 -10.79 -1.80 49.50
CA PRO A 27 -11.42 -1.87 50.81
C PRO A 27 -12.47 -0.79 51.13
N LYS A 28 -13.38 -1.26 51.98
CA LYS A 28 -14.38 -0.70 52.92
C LYS A 28 -14.52 0.83 53.16
N ARG A 29 -15.79 1.19 53.40
CA ARG A 29 -16.37 2.46 53.90
C ARG A 29 -15.77 2.98 55.22
N ALA A 30 -15.61 4.31 55.32
CA ALA A 30 -15.82 5.09 56.55
C ALA A 30 -16.10 6.58 56.22
N ASP A 31 -17.22 7.05 56.76
CA ASP A 31 -17.69 8.36 57.27
C ASP A 31 -17.18 9.75 56.81
N LEU A 32 -18.21 10.62 56.66
CA LEU A 32 -18.35 12.08 56.83
C LEU A 32 -17.10 12.99 56.89
N ALA A 33 -17.08 14.03 56.03
CA ALA A 33 -17.22 15.44 56.45
C ALA A 33 -17.22 16.39 55.23
N LYS A 34 -18.05 17.44 55.32
CA LYS A 34 -18.15 18.56 54.36
C LYS A 34 -16.93 19.48 54.49
N GLY A 35 -16.34 19.88 53.35
CA GLY A 35 -15.34 20.95 53.30
C GLY A 35 -14.94 21.25 51.86
N GLY A 36 -15.28 22.44 51.36
CA GLY A 36 -14.97 22.84 49.99
C GLY A 36 -13.49 23.06 49.76
N THR A 37 -12.96 22.48 48.68
CA THR A 37 -11.70 22.88 48.05
C THR A 37 -11.83 22.70 46.55
N GLN A 38 -11.30 23.69 45.83
CA GLN A 38 -11.33 23.82 44.38
C GLN A 38 -10.65 22.60 43.75
N THR A 39 -11.38 21.86 42.90
CA THR A 39 -10.80 20.76 42.13
C THR A 39 -9.81 21.32 41.11
N PRO A 40 -8.54 20.89 41.07
CA PRO A 40 -7.66 21.26 39.97
C PRO A 40 -8.20 20.62 38.70
N ARG A 41 -8.37 21.44 37.65
CA ARG A 41 -8.70 20.99 36.29
C ARG A 41 -7.72 19.88 35.92
N ALA A 42 -8.23 18.65 35.75
CA ALA A 42 -7.45 17.53 35.25
C ALA A 42 -6.80 17.95 33.92
N SER A 43 -5.48 18.08 33.93
CA SER A 43 -4.66 18.24 32.75
C SER A 43 -5.00 17.08 31.82
N ARG A 44 -5.63 17.39 30.68
CA ARG A 44 -5.79 16.41 29.60
C ARG A 44 -4.37 16.03 29.19
N HIS A 45 -3.90 14.88 29.66
CA HIS A 45 -2.70 14.25 29.11
C HIS A 45 -2.91 14.13 27.62
N ARG A 46 -2.30 15.04 26.87
CA ARG A 46 -2.18 14.95 25.42
C ARG A 46 -1.37 13.68 25.19
N LEU A 47 -2.04 12.58 24.87
CA LEU A 47 -1.40 11.34 24.46
C LEU A 47 -0.35 11.73 23.43
N LYS A 48 0.92 11.47 23.75
CA LYS A 48 2.02 11.72 22.82
C LYS A 48 1.68 10.92 21.57
N ARG A 49 1.46 11.63 20.46
CA ARG A 49 1.24 11.03 19.16
C ARG A 49 2.41 10.05 18.94
N PRO A 50 2.17 8.78 18.60
CA PRO A 50 3.26 7.83 18.42
C PRO A 50 4.27 8.41 17.44
N GLU A 51 5.53 8.44 17.87
CA GLU A 51 6.62 9.02 17.09
C GLU A 51 6.75 8.18 15.81
N ARG A 52 6.45 8.78 14.65
CA ARG A 52 6.62 8.09 13.37
C ARG A 52 8.10 7.78 13.20
N ARG A 53 8.46 6.51 13.41
CA ARG A 53 9.81 6.01 13.19
C ARG A 53 10.20 6.30 11.74
N GLN A 54 11.22 7.13 11.53
CA GLN A 54 11.74 7.40 10.20
C GLN A 54 12.53 6.17 9.76
N LEU A 55 11.98 5.43 8.80
CA LEU A 55 12.68 4.32 8.16
C LEU A 55 13.63 4.87 7.11
N SER A 56 14.82 4.27 7.00
CA SER A 56 15.70 4.55 5.86
C SER A 56 15.13 3.93 4.58
N SER A 57 15.55 4.44 3.43
CA SER A 57 15.18 3.91 2.12
C SER A 57 15.48 2.40 2.03
N GLN A 58 16.65 1.96 2.51
CA GLN A 58 17.03 0.54 2.51
C GLN A 58 16.14 -0.32 3.41
N GLN A 59 15.78 0.18 4.60
CA GLN A 59 14.87 -0.54 5.49
C GLN A 59 13.49 -0.73 4.86
N TYR A 60 12.99 0.31 4.18
CA TYR A 60 11.72 0.26 3.48
C TYR A 60 11.72 -0.77 2.35
N ILE A 61 12.76 -0.79 1.51
CA ILE A 61 12.91 -1.81 0.45
C ILE A 61 12.98 -3.20 1.09
N ASN A 62 13.77 -3.35 2.16
CA ASN A 62 13.97 -4.63 2.83
C ASN A 62 12.65 -5.24 3.35
N MET A 63 11.75 -4.42 3.89
CA MET A 63 10.47 -4.88 4.47
C MET A 63 9.33 -5.03 3.45
N THR A 64 9.39 -4.35 2.30
CA THR A 64 8.30 -4.33 1.30
C THR A 64 8.56 -5.20 0.08
N CYS A 65 9.83 -5.47 -0.24
CA CYS A 65 10.21 -6.22 -1.43
C CYS A 65 10.59 -7.67 -1.09
N ARG A 66 10.34 -8.55 -2.06
CA ARG A 66 10.93 -9.89 -2.15
C ARG A 66 12.07 -9.87 -3.17
N PHE A 67 12.99 -10.81 -3.09
CA PHE A 67 14.18 -10.82 -3.93
C PHE A 67 14.45 -12.18 -4.55
N VAL A 68 14.69 -12.16 -5.85
CA VAL A 68 15.29 -13.26 -6.60
C VAL A 68 16.78 -13.01 -6.67
N LEU A 69 17.55 -13.88 -6.03
CA LEU A 69 19.00 -13.75 -5.88
C LEU A 69 19.75 -14.62 -6.89
N LYS A 70 21.00 -14.25 -7.19
CA LYS A 70 21.92 -15.07 -7.97
C LYS A 70 22.16 -16.43 -7.29
N PRO A 71 22.26 -17.54 -8.04
CA PRO A 71 22.65 -18.83 -7.47
C PRO A 71 23.98 -18.73 -6.69
N GLY A 72 24.03 -19.32 -5.50
CA GLY A 72 25.23 -19.35 -4.66
C GLY A 72 25.43 -18.14 -3.73
N THR A 73 24.54 -17.13 -3.78
CA THR A 73 24.57 -16.03 -2.80
C THR A 73 24.18 -16.55 -1.41
N VAL A 74 24.90 -16.10 -0.37
CA VAL A 74 24.49 -16.38 1.01
C VAL A 74 23.21 -15.58 1.30
N PHE A 75 22.20 -16.24 1.84
CA PHE A 75 20.97 -15.56 2.20
C PHE A 75 21.20 -14.63 3.39
N PRO A 76 20.91 -13.32 3.25
CA PRO A 76 20.97 -12.41 4.39
C PRO A 76 19.92 -12.77 5.43
N LEU A 77 20.18 -12.39 6.68
CA LEU A 77 19.17 -12.46 7.73
C LEU A 77 17.99 -11.53 7.40
N PRO A 78 16.79 -11.76 7.98
CA PRO A 78 15.59 -11.00 7.63
C PRO A 78 15.72 -9.48 7.79
N ASP A 79 16.47 -9.02 8.80
CA ASP A 79 16.66 -7.59 9.09
C ASP A 79 17.94 -7.01 8.48
N GLU A 80 18.76 -7.85 7.82
CA GLU A 80 19.96 -7.40 7.11
C GLU A 80 19.58 -6.84 5.73
N VAL A 81 20.29 -5.80 5.31
CA VAL A 81 20.11 -5.19 3.99
C VAL A 81 20.63 -6.15 2.93
N VAL A 82 19.82 -6.38 1.90
CA VAL A 82 20.21 -7.19 0.74
C VAL A 82 21.11 -6.37 -0.17
N ASP A 83 22.27 -6.90 -0.52
CA ASP A 83 23.14 -6.29 -1.51
C ASP A 83 22.54 -6.41 -2.92
N PHE A 84 22.28 -5.29 -3.60
CA PHE A 84 21.67 -5.29 -4.92
C PHE A 84 22.53 -5.92 -6.00
N GLU A 85 23.85 -6.01 -5.84
CA GLU A 85 24.69 -6.74 -6.81
C GLU A 85 24.37 -8.24 -6.83
N SER A 86 23.88 -8.77 -5.71
CA SER A 86 23.46 -10.17 -5.57
C SER A 86 22.02 -10.42 -6.06
N VAL A 87 21.25 -9.36 -6.30
CA VAL A 87 19.84 -9.42 -6.71
C VAL A 87 19.74 -9.49 -8.23
N LEU A 88 19.15 -10.57 -8.74
CA LEU A 88 18.74 -10.65 -10.15
C LEU A 88 17.49 -9.82 -10.40
N ARG A 89 16.56 -9.84 -9.44
CA ARG A 89 15.30 -9.12 -9.55
C ARG A 89 14.65 -8.86 -8.20
N ALA A 90 14.09 -7.67 -8.03
CA ALA A 90 13.20 -7.34 -6.93
C ALA A 90 11.73 -7.61 -7.33
N VAL A 91 10.93 -8.11 -6.40
CA VAL A 91 9.49 -8.31 -6.57
C VAL A 91 8.78 -7.39 -5.60
N ALA A 92 7.96 -6.49 -6.14
CA ALA A 92 7.34 -5.39 -5.40
C ALA A 92 5.85 -5.26 -5.75
N ALA A 93 5.12 -4.47 -4.95
CA ALA A 93 3.77 -4.07 -5.32
C ALA A 93 3.79 -3.20 -6.59
N PRO A 94 2.72 -3.20 -7.42
CA PRO A 94 2.59 -2.31 -8.56
C PRO A 94 2.82 -0.85 -8.18
N ALA A 95 3.65 -0.17 -8.97
CA ALA A 95 4.01 1.23 -8.76
C ALA A 95 3.86 2.04 -10.05
N GLY A 96 3.48 3.31 -9.91
CA GLY A 96 3.45 4.26 -11.01
C GLY A 96 4.83 4.81 -11.33
N CYS A 97 5.11 5.06 -12.60
CA CYS A 97 6.33 5.72 -13.03
C CYS A 97 6.22 7.24 -12.79
N PRO A 98 7.19 7.87 -12.11
CA PRO A 98 7.17 9.31 -11.85
C PRO A 98 7.40 10.18 -13.11
N ILE A 99 7.79 9.59 -14.23
CA ILE A 99 8.12 10.30 -15.47
C ILE A 99 6.92 10.31 -16.42
N CYS A 100 6.36 9.13 -16.77
CA CYS A 100 5.19 9.05 -17.64
C CYS A 100 3.84 9.09 -16.89
N LEU A 101 3.84 8.97 -15.56
CA LEU A 101 2.65 8.99 -14.70
C LEU A 101 1.68 7.80 -14.89
N GLU A 102 2.08 6.80 -15.66
CA GLU A 102 1.36 5.54 -15.85
C GLU A 102 1.92 4.43 -14.95
N THR A 103 1.30 3.25 -14.94
CA THR A 103 1.91 2.06 -14.32
C THR A 103 3.24 1.75 -14.99
N ALA A 104 4.28 1.48 -14.20
CA ALA A 104 5.62 1.35 -14.76
C ALA A 104 5.76 0.09 -15.64
N VAL A 105 6.03 0.30 -16.92
CA VAL A 105 6.35 -0.72 -17.93
C VAL A 105 7.80 -1.13 -17.80
N VAL A 106 8.09 -2.44 -17.84
CA VAL A 106 9.44 -3.01 -17.65
C VAL A 106 10.17 -2.27 -16.50
N PRO A 107 9.63 -2.38 -15.27
CA PRO A 107 10.03 -1.50 -14.18
C PRO A 107 11.48 -1.75 -13.74
N ARG A 108 12.16 -0.67 -13.35
CA ARG A 108 13.49 -0.67 -12.75
C ARG A 108 13.50 0.09 -11.44
N MET A 109 14.17 -0.47 -10.45
CA MET A 109 14.33 0.13 -9.14
C MET A 109 15.73 0.73 -9.02
N LEU A 110 15.78 1.99 -8.61
CA LEU A 110 17.01 2.69 -8.26
C LEU A 110 17.52 2.25 -6.88
N SER A 111 18.77 2.57 -6.54
CA SER A 111 19.38 2.29 -5.23
C SER A 111 18.54 2.82 -4.04
N CYS A 112 17.85 3.95 -4.24
CA CYS A 112 16.96 4.57 -3.26
C CYS A 112 15.58 3.90 -3.14
N GLY A 113 15.25 2.92 -3.99
CA GLY A 113 13.96 2.20 -3.98
C GLY A 113 12.86 2.77 -4.89
N HIS A 114 13.05 3.94 -5.49
CA HIS A 114 12.09 4.48 -6.46
C HIS A 114 12.07 3.64 -7.75
N ILE A 115 10.85 3.36 -8.22
CA ILE A 115 10.59 2.51 -9.39
C ILE A 115 10.13 3.39 -10.56
N MET A 116 10.64 3.12 -11.77
CA MET A 116 10.23 3.78 -13.00
C MET A 116 10.36 2.84 -14.21
N CYS A 117 9.78 3.21 -15.35
CA CYS A 117 9.95 2.42 -16.58
C CYS A 117 11.42 2.42 -17.03
N LEU A 118 11.91 1.30 -17.54
CA LEU A 118 13.25 1.24 -18.16
C LEU A 118 13.41 2.27 -19.32
N PRO A 119 12.46 2.44 -20.25
CA PRO A 119 12.54 3.47 -21.29
C PRO A 119 12.60 4.90 -20.73
N CYS A 120 11.82 5.19 -19.69
CA CYS A 120 11.82 6.50 -19.04
C CYS A 120 13.14 6.78 -18.32
N PHE A 121 13.74 5.76 -17.70
CA PHE A 121 15.06 5.86 -17.08
C PHE A 121 16.14 6.23 -18.12
N PHE A 122 16.19 5.52 -19.25
CA PHE A 122 17.13 5.84 -20.33
C PHE A 122 16.94 7.24 -20.90
N ARG A 123 15.68 7.66 -21.08
CA ARG A 123 15.36 9.04 -21.48
C ARG A 123 15.90 10.04 -20.47
N PHE A 124 15.69 9.80 -19.17
CA PHE A 124 16.16 10.68 -18.12
C PHE A 124 17.69 10.80 -18.08
N LEU A 125 18.42 9.68 -18.22
CA LEU A 125 19.89 9.67 -18.26
C LEU A 125 20.48 10.53 -19.39
N LYS A 126 19.74 10.75 -20.49
CA LYS A 126 20.16 11.63 -21.58
C LYS A 126 20.15 13.12 -21.19
N TYR A 127 19.23 13.52 -20.31
CA TYR A 127 19.05 14.91 -19.90
C TYR A 127 19.74 15.24 -18.57
N SER A 128 20.16 14.22 -17.82
CA SER A 128 20.73 14.37 -16.48
C SER A 128 22.22 14.07 -16.50
N GLU A 129 23.05 15.09 -16.27
CA GLU A 129 24.51 14.96 -16.17
C GLU A 129 24.94 14.32 -14.84
N GLU A 130 24.21 14.65 -13.78
CA GLU A 130 24.37 14.09 -12.44
C GLU A 130 23.46 12.87 -12.32
N HIS A 131 24.01 11.65 -12.39
CA HIS A 131 23.23 10.39 -12.29
C HIS A 131 22.53 10.31 -10.92
N VAL A 132 21.35 10.93 -10.80
CA VAL A 132 20.57 11.04 -9.56
C VAL A 132 19.13 10.60 -9.75
N CYS A 133 18.46 10.22 -8.66
CA CYS A 133 17.06 9.88 -8.67
C CYS A 133 16.20 11.14 -8.96
N PRO A 134 15.29 11.13 -9.96
CA PRO A 134 14.40 12.27 -10.25
C PRO A 134 13.38 12.54 -9.13
N VAL A 135 13.18 11.60 -8.19
CA VAL A 135 12.19 11.74 -7.11
C VAL A 135 12.81 12.32 -5.84
N CYS A 136 13.96 11.79 -5.40
CA CYS A 136 14.60 12.21 -4.13
C CYS A 136 15.95 12.91 -4.29
N GLY A 137 16.56 12.88 -5.48
CA GLY A 137 17.89 13.45 -5.73
C GLY A 137 19.05 12.63 -5.19
N GLU A 138 18.82 11.42 -4.66
CA GLU A 138 19.92 10.54 -4.24
C GLU A 138 20.74 10.07 -5.44
N PRO A 139 22.08 9.99 -5.35
CA PRO A 139 22.92 9.47 -6.40
C PRO A 139 22.55 8.03 -6.77
N THR A 140 22.38 7.78 -8.06
CA THR A 140 22.02 6.48 -8.60
C THR A 140 23.16 5.92 -9.43
N PRO A 141 23.67 4.72 -9.13
CA PRO A 141 24.55 4.04 -10.06
C PRO A 141 23.83 3.79 -11.39
N ARG A 142 24.58 3.68 -12.48
CA ARG A 142 24.00 3.36 -13.80
C ARG A 142 23.31 1.98 -13.83
N ALA A 143 23.75 1.07 -12.98
CA ALA A 143 23.11 -0.22 -12.81
C ALA A 143 21.83 -0.06 -11.97
N VAL A 144 20.70 -0.43 -12.56
CA VAL A 144 19.38 -0.41 -11.92
C VAL A 144 18.87 -1.84 -11.77
N THR A 145 18.10 -2.09 -10.71
CA THR A 145 17.62 -3.44 -10.39
C THR A 145 16.36 -3.75 -11.19
N ASN A 146 16.32 -4.91 -11.86
CA ASN A 146 15.12 -5.39 -12.55
C ASN A 146 13.98 -5.60 -11.54
N VAL A 147 12.76 -5.19 -11.89
CA VAL A 147 11.59 -5.34 -11.01
C VAL A 147 10.52 -6.20 -11.68
N SER A 148 9.86 -7.04 -10.90
CA SER A 148 8.56 -7.58 -11.27
C SER A 148 7.50 -7.16 -10.28
N PHE A 149 6.34 -6.78 -10.82
CA PHE A 149 5.20 -6.54 -9.98
C PHE A 149 4.53 -7.84 -9.60
N LEU A 150 4.22 -7.97 -8.31
CA LEU A 150 3.37 -9.02 -7.82
C LEU A 150 1.91 -8.57 -7.99
N PRO A 151 1.12 -9.18 -8.89
CA PRO A 151 -0.25 -8.77 -9.11
C PRO A 151 -1.08 -9.13 -7.88
N ALA A 152 -1.41 -8.13 -7.07
CA ALA A 152 -2.41 -8.29 -6.01
C ALA A 152 -3.78 -8.00 -6.63
N ASP A 153 -4.42 -9.01 -7.20
CA ASP A 153 -5.79 -8.85 -7.69
C ASP A 153 -6.73 -8.61 -6.48
N PRO A 154 -7.36 -7.43 -6.39
CA PRO A 154 -8.16 -7.05 -5.24
C PRO A 154 -9.32 -8.01 -4.96
N ARG A 155 -9.75 -8.77 -5.97
CA ARG A 155 -10.84 -9.76 -5.85
C ARG A 155 -10.47 -10.94 -4.96
N PHE A 156 -9.18 -11.26 -4.86
CA PHE A 156 -8.69 -12.36 -4.02
C PHE A 156 -8.21 -11.91 -2.64
N LEU A 157 -8.17 -10.60 -2.38
CA LEU A 157 -7.84 -10.11 -1.04
C LEU A 157 -8.92 -10.57 -0.04
N PRO A 158 -8.55 -10.99 1.18
CA PRO A 158 -9.52 -11.51 2.14
C PRO A 158 -10.52 -10.41 2.51
N GLN A 159 -11.81 -10.74 2.41
CA GLN A 159 -12.89 -9.85 2.78
C GLN A 159 -13.64 -10.40 3.98
N LEU A 160 -14.16 -9.50 4.81
CA LEU A 160 -15.02 -9.88 5.92
C LEU A 160 -16.22 -10.66 5.39
N ASP A 161 -16.58 -11.71 6.12
CA ASP A 161 -17.72 -12.56 5.84
C ASP A 161 -17.66 -13.33 4.49
N HIS A 162 -16.49 -13.40 3.85
CA HIS A 162 -16.22 -14.22 2.66
C HIS A 162 -15.32 -15.41 2.98
N GLU A 163 -15.35 -16.42 2.12
CA GLU A 163 -14.45 -17.58 2.23
C GLU A 163 -13.04 -17.21 1.77
N VAL A 164 -12.04 -17.72 2.47
CA VAL A 164 -10.62 -17.62 2.11
C VAL A 164 -10.02 -19.01 2.01
N VAL A 165 -9.12 -19.17 1.05
CA VAL A 165 -8.35 -20.39 0.82
C VAL A 165 -6.97 -20.24 1.45
N LEU A 166 -6.63 -21.17 2.34
CA LEU A 166 -5.40 -21.19 3.11
C LEU A 166 -4.66 -22.50 2.86
N ASN A 167 -3.37 -22.40 2.59
CA ASN A 167 -2.48 -23.55 2.49
C ASN A 167 -1.73 -23.75 3.81
N LEU A 168 -1.64 -25.00 4.24
CA LEU A 168 -0.77 -25.40 5.34
C LEU A 168 0.67 -25.26 4.86
N VAL A 169 1.48 -24.50 5.58
CA VAL A 169 2.88 -24.23 5.29
C VAL A 169 3.74 -24.81 6.41
N SER A 170 4.71 -25.62 6.02
CA SER A 170 5.79 -26.10 6.86
C SER A 170 7.00 -25.17 6.75
N LYS A 171 7.54 -24.74 7.88
CA LYS A 171 8.76 -23.92 7.94
C LYS A 171 9.83 -24.62 8.76
N PRO A 172 10.98 -24.97 8.16
CA PRO A 172 12.11 -25.51 8.89
C PRO A 172 12.82 -24.42 9.71
N LEU A 173 13.59 -24.81 10.74
CA LEU A 173 14.42 -23.87 11.52
C LEU A 173 15.36 -23.08 10.61
N SER A 174 16.03 -23.79 9.70
CA SER A 174 16.84 -23.26 8.61
C SER A 174 16.24 -23.64 7.27
N GLY A 175 16.06 -22.66 6.39
CA GLY A 175 15.47 -22.84 5.06
C GLY A 175 14.10 -22.19 4.90
N PHE A 176 13.49 -22.46 3.75
CA PHE A 176 12.32 -21.74 3.27
C PHE A 176 11.00 -22.36 3.71
N PRO A 177 9.97 -21.55 3.97
CA PRO A 177 8.61 -22.06 4.11
C PRO A 177 8.17 -22.77 2.84
N ARG A 178 7.47 -23.90 2.99
CA ARG A 178 6.95 -24.72 1.90
C ARG A 178 5.52 -25.19 2.22
N PRO A 179 4.57 -25.08 1.29
CA PRO A 179 3.25 -25.65 1.48
C PRO A 179 3.35 -27.18 1.64
N VAL A 180 2.44 -27.74 2.41
CA VAL A 180 2.31 -29.17 2.67
C VAL A 180 1.33 -29.76 1.67
N GLY A 181 1.65 -30.91 1.08
CA GLY A 181 0.73 -31.65 0.20
C GLY A 181 0.67 -31.15 -1.25
N GLU A 182 1.09 -29.92 -1.53
CA GLU A 182 1.38 -29.49 -2.91
C GLU A 182 2.85 -29.78 -3.23
N ALA A 183 3.09 -30.50 -4.33
CA ALA A 183 4.38 -30.38 -4.99
C ALA A 183 4.42 -28.95 -5.52
N LEU A 184 5.02 -28.01 -4.76
CA LEU A 184 5.45 -26.75 -5.34
C LEU A 184 6.10 -27.10 -6.66
N SER A 185 5.63 -26.50 -7.75
CA SER A 185 6.44 -26.52 -8.95
C SER A 185 7.82 -25.98 -8.54
N SER A 186 8.90 -26.49 -9.14
CA SER A 186 10.23 -25.94 -8.87
C SER A 186 10.38 -24.50 -9.37
N GLU A 187 9.29 -23.86 -9.81
CA GLU A 187 9.22 -22.50 -10.29
C GLU A 187 9.47 -21.52 -9.15
N VAL A 188 10.02 -20.37 -9.54
CA VAL A 188 10.47 -19.33 -8.62
C VAL A 188 9.25 -18.56 -8.10
N GLU A 189 8.24 -18.38 -8.94
CA GLU A 189 6.99 -17.69 -8.65
C GLU A 189 6.22 -18.33 -7.48
N ASP A 190 6.07 -19.66 -7.50
CA ASP A 190 5.40 -20.39 -6.42
C ASP A 190 6.17 -20.28 -5.08
N GLN A 191 7.51 -20.28 -5.13
CA GLN A 191 8.34 -20.06 -3.94
C GLN A 191 8.24 -18.63 -3.42
N LEU A 192 8.15 -17.63 -4.30
CA LEU A 192 7.97 -16.22 -3.96
C LEU A 192 6.64 -15.94 -3.25
N ARG A 193 5.67 -16.86 -3.29
CA ARG A 193 4.42 -16.76 -2.53
C ARG A 193 4.64 -16.91 -1.02
N TYR A 194 5.55 -17.79 -0.61
CA TYR A 194 5.78 -18.12 0.80
C TYR A 194 7.13 -17.67 1.33
N SER A 195 8.09 -17.39 0.45
CA SER A 195 9.42 -16.92 0.80
C SER A 195 9.68 -15.50 0.30
N ARG A 196 10.38 -14.74 1.13
CA ARG A 196 10.91 -13.41 0.76
C ARG A 196 12.13 -13.50 -0.16
N LEU A 197 12.95 -14.53 0.00
CA LEU A 197 14.21 -14.70 -0.73
C LEU A 197 14.16 -16.03 -1.48
N VAL A 198 14.48 -16.02 -2.77
CA VAL A 198 14.49 -17.20 -3.62
C VAL A 198 15.70 -17.14 -4.54
N TYR A 199 16.29 -18.29 -4.88
CA TYR A 199 17.31 -18.35 -5.94
C TYR A 199 16.64 -18.30 -7.31
N GLY A 200 17.13 -17.42 -8.18
CA GLY A 200 16.71 -17.41 -9.58
C GLY A 200 17.17 -18.66 -10.32
N THR A 201 16.31 -19.17 -11.19
CA THR A 201 16.66 -20.21 -12.17
C THR A 201 16.96 -19.55 -13.52
N GLU A 202 17.78 -20.20 -14.34
CA GLU A 202 18.01 -19.77 -15.73
C GLU A 202 16.69 -19.63 -16.51
N ALA A 203 15.81 -20.63 -16.38
CA ALA A 203 14.50 -20.64 -17.02
C ALA A 203 13.64 -19.45 -16.59
N TYR A 204 13.62 -19.12 -15.29
CA TYR A 204 12.91 -17.95 -14.78
C TYR A 204 13.46 -16.66 -15.36
N CYS A 205 14.78 -16.46 -15.32
CA CYS A 205 15.42 -15.27 -15.88
C CYS A 205 15.13 -15.12 -17.38
N ALA A 206 15.25 -16.20 -18.15
CA ALA A 206 14.98 -16.17 -19.58
C ALA A 206 13.50 -15.89 -19.91
N LYS A 207 12.56 -16.55 -19.21
CA LYS A 207 11.11 -16.30 -19.32
C LYS A 207 10.80 -14.83 -19.10
N GLU A 208 11.36 -14.29 -18.04
CA GLU A 208 11.10 -12.93 -17.62
C GLU A 208 11.74 -11.86 -18.52
N SER A 209 12.98 -12.05 -18.98
CA SER A 209 13.59 -11.16 -19.98
C SER A 209 12.83 -11.22 -21.31
N THR A 210 12.35 -12.39 -21.72
CA THR A 210 11.53 -12.53 -22.94
C THR A 210 10.20 -11.77 -22.81
N ARG A 211 9.54 -11.84 -21.65
CA ARG A 211 8.33 -11.06 -21.37
C ARG A 211 8.59 -9.55 -21.49
N GLU A 212 9.67 -9.07 -20.87
CA GLU A 212 10.04 -7.64 -20.94
C GLU A 212 10.37 -7.20 -22.38
N ILE A 213 11.03 -8.05 -23.18
CA ILE A 213 11.30 -7.76 -24.60
C ILE A 213 10.00 -7.65 -25.38
N GLN A 214 9.08 -8.62 -25.23
CA GLN A 214 7.80 -8.60 -25.92
C GLN A 214 6.98 -7.35 -25.57
N GLU A 215 6.90 -7.01 -24.28
CA GLU A 215 6.18 -5.82 -23.81
C GLU A 215 6.76 -4.53 -24.41
N LEU A 216 8.09 -4.44 -24.54
CA LEU A 216 8.74 -3.30 -25.20
C LEU A 216 8.51 -3.29 -26.71
N GLU A 217 8.54 -4.44 -27.39
CA GLU A 217 8.30 -4.53 -28.83
C GLU A 217 6.86 -4.12 -29.18
N ASP A 218 5.89 -4.53 -28.36
CA ASP A 218 4.48 -4.14 -28.52
C ASP A 218 4.32 -2.62 -28.37
N LEU A 219 4.93 -2.01 -27.34
CA LEU A 219 4.86 -0.56 -27.11
C LEU A 219 5.66 0.26 -28.12
N MET A 220 6.75 -0.28 -28.67
CA MET A 220 7.53 0.37 -29.72
C MET A 220 6.76 0.51 -31.03
N SER A 221 5.79 -0.39 -31.28
CA SER A 221 4.89 -0.27 -32.44
C SER A 221 4.02 0.99 -32.35
N GLU A 222 3.78 1.49 -31.14
CA GLU A 222 2.99 2.69 -30.86
C GLU A 222 3.87 3.94 -30.63
N ASN A 223 5.10 3.77 -30.12
CA ASN A 223 6.02 4.86 -29.75
C ASN A 223 7.48 4.60 -30.21
N VAL A 224 7.98 5.37 -31.18
CA VAL A 224 9.33 5.20 -31.77
C VAL A 224 10.39 6.07 -31.08
N GLU A 225 10.35 6.19 -29.75
CA GLU A 225 11.31 7.02 -29.03
C GLU A 225 12.62 6.28 -28.70
N GLU A 226 13.77 6.97 -28.76
CA GLU A 226 15.12 6.41 -28.53
C GLU A 226 15.26 5.63 -27.20
N GLY A 227 14.55 6.06 -26.14
CA GLY A 227 14.58 5.40 -24.84
C GLY A 227 14.08 3.95 -24.88
N TYR A 228 13.12 3.63 -25.76
CA TYR A 228 12.63 2.26 -25.94
C TYR A 228 13.66 1.38 -26.65
N ALA A 229 14.36 1.91 -27.65
CA ALA A 229 15.40 1.17 -28.35
C ALA A 229 16.56 0.77 -27.41
N GLN A 230 16.97 1.69 -26.52
CA GLN A 230 17.97 1.41 -25.48
C GLN A 230 17.47 0.39 -24.45
N ALA A 231 16.22 0.52 -24.02
CA ALA A 231 15.57 -0.44 -23.13
C ALA A 231 15.57 -1.86 -23.72
N LEU A 232 15.15 -1.98 -24.97
CA LEU A 232 15.08 -3.24 -25.69
C LEU A 232 16.47 -3.87 -25.88
N ALA A 233 17.48 -3.07 -26.21
CA ALA A 233 18.86 -3.54 -26.29
C ALA A 233 19.37 -4.07 -24.94
N ALA A 234 19.06 -3.38 -23.83
CA ALA A 234 19.41 -3.83 -22.48
C ALA A 234 18.72 -5.15 -22.12
N CYS A 235 17.41 -5.29 -22.35
CA CYS A 235 16.69 -6.54 -22.10
C CYS A 235 17.20 -7.71 -22.95
N LYS A 236 17.59 -7.46 -24.21
CA LYS A 236 18.21 -8.48 -25.09
C LYS A 236 19.60 -8.91 -24.58
N ALA A 237 20.38 -7.98 -24.03
CA ALA A 237 21.64 -8.31 -23.37
C ALA A 237 21.43 -9.16 -22.11
N ASP A 238 20.43 -8.82 -21.29
CA ASP A 238 20.05 -9.61 -20.11
C ASP A 238 19.66 -11.04 -20.50
N LEU A 239 18.82 -11.22 -21.53
CA LEU A 239 18.43 -12.53 -22.05
C LEU A 239 19.65 -13.36 -22.51
N ALA A 240 20.60 -12.73 -23.22
CA ALA A 240 21.83 -13.41 -23.65
C ALA A 240 22.73 -13.83 -22.47
N SER A 241 22.69 -13.09 -21.36
CA SER A 241 23.43 -13.40 -20.14
C SER A 241 22.79 -14.52 -19.32
N ALA A 242 21.47 -14.67 -19.36
CA ALA A 242 20.73 -15.69 -18.62
C ALA A 242 21.18 -17.12 -18.97
N SER A 243 21.52 -17.35 -20.25
CA SER A 243 21.96 -18.65 -20.79
C SER A 243 23.27 -19.22 -20.18
N LYS A 244 23.96 -18.46 -19.31
CA LYS A 244 25.26 -18.82 -18.73
C LYS A 244 25.19 -19.15 -17.24
N THR A 245 24.00 -19.22 -16.66
CA THR A 245 23.83 -19.39 -15.21
C THR A 245 23.89 -20.86 -14.80
N SER A 246 24.57 -21.16 -13.70
CA SER A 246 24.72 -22.52 -13.18
C SER A 246 23.45 -23.00 -12.47
N LYS A 247 23.27 -24.33 -12.42
CA LYS A 247 22.14 -24.98 -11.73
C LYS A 247 22.02 -24.46 -10.30
N PRO A 248 20.83 -24.00 -9.86
CA PRO A 248 20.67 -23.47 -8.50
C PRO A 248 20.98 -24.56 -7.47
N PRO A 249 21.67 -24.21 -6.38
CA PRO A 249 21.88 -25.14 -5.28
C PRO A 249 20.51 -25.56 -4.73
N ALA A 250 20.38 -26.86 -4.41
CA ALA A 250 19.15 -27.36 -3.81
C ALA A 250 18.86 -26.55 -2.53
N PRO A 251 17.62 -26.02 -2.37
CA PRO A 251 17.29 -25.26 -1.18
C PRO A 251 17.53 -26.14 0.06
N PRO A 252 18.09 -25.58 1.16
CA PRO A 252 18.43 -26.36 2.33
C PRO A 252 17.20 -27.12 2.82
N ALA A 253 17.24 -28.45 2.72
CA ALA A 253 16.18 -29.34 3.16
C ALA A 253 16.35 -29.58 4.66
N GLY A 254 15.82 -28.67 5.48
CA GLY A 254 15.70 -28.87 6.92
C GLY A 254 14.45 -29.69 7.28
N LYS A 255 14.49 -30.39 8.41
CA LYS A 255 13.28 -31.02 8.97
C LYS A 255 12.22 -29.93 9.29
N PRO A 256 10.93 -30.15 9.02
CA PRO A 256 9.89 -29.17 9.32
C PRO A 256 9.87 -28.90 10.83
N SER A 257 9.82 -27.63 11.21
CA SER A 257 9.92 -27.21 12.61
C SER A 257 8.66 -26.50 13.10
N TYR A 258 7.98 -25.80 12.21
CA TYR A 258 6.72 -25.11 12.51
C TYR A 258 5.73 -25.32 11.37
N PHE A 259 4.45 -25.40 11.71
CA PHE A 259 3.33 -25.43 10.76
C PHE A 259 2.40 -24.25 11.00
N TYR A 260 1.94 -23.61 9.95
CA TYR A 260 1.00 -22.49 10.00
C TYR A 260 0.20 -22.42 8.71
N TYR A 261 -0.93 -21.73 8.72
CA TYR A 261 -1.72 -21.49 7.51
C TYR A 261 -1.43 -20.10 6.94
N GLN A 262 -1.21 -20.04 5.63
CA GLN A 262 -1.04 -18.81 4.86
C GLN A 262 -1.98 -18.83 3.66
N THR A 263 -2.42 -17.67 3.19
CA THR A 263 -3.26 -17.57 2.00
C THR A 263 -2.59 -18.11 0.74
N ALA A 264 -3.38 -18.76 -0.11
CA ALA A 264 -2.90 -19.40 -1.33
C ALA A 264 -2.69 -18.43 -2.51
N PHE A 265 -3.12 -17.17 -2.42
CA PHE A 265 -2.94 -16.16 -3.49
C PHE A 265 -1.66 -15.33 -3.31
N GLU A 266 -1.22 -14.71 -4.39
CA GLU A 266 -0.07 -13.80 -4.40
C GLU A 266 -0.47 -12.42 -3.87
N SER A 267 0.26 -11.96 -2.85
CA SER A 267 0.11 -10.61 -2.33
C SER A 267 1.43 -10.14 -1.71
N PRO A 268 1.75 -8.84 -1.76
CA PRO A 268 2.92 -8.29 -1.08
C PRO A 268 2.80 -8.41 0.45
N THR A 269 1.57 -8.35 0.98
CA THR A 269 1.26 -8.54 2.39
C THR A 269 1.12 -10.02 2.73
N THR A 270 1.67 -10.42 3.88
CA THR A 270 1.57 -11.81 4.36
C THR A 270 0.27 -11.99 5.18
N TYR A 271 -0.64 -12.84 4.71
CA TYR A 271 -1.88 -13.17 5.42
C TYR A 271 -1.77 -14.57 6.05
N VAL A 272 -1.86 -14.64 7.37
CA VAL A 272 -1.74 -15.90 8.13
C VAL A 272 -2.92 -16.11 9.06
N LEU A 273 -3.23 -17.36 9.35
CA LEU A 273 -4.29 -17.69 10.30
C LEU A 273 -3.91 -17.32 11.74
N SER A 274 -4.88 -16.87 12.53
CA SER A 274 -4.60 -16.42 13.90
C SER A 274 -4.15 -17.56 14.84
N PRO A 275 -3.32 -17.29 15.86
CA PRO A 275 -2.81 -18.33 16.78
C PRO A 275 -3.90 -19.09 17.54
N LEU A 276 -5.01 -18.43 17.91
CA LEU A 276 -6.12 -19.12 18.57
C LEU A 276 -6.80 -20.10 17.62
N ASP A 277 -6.95 -19.73 16.35
CA ASP A 277 -7.59 -20.59 15.36
C ASP A 277 -6.74 -21.84 15.08
N ILE A 278 -5.42 -21.69 15.03
CA ILE A 278 -4.49 -22.83 15.01
C ILE A 278 -4.68 -23.73 16.24
N THR A 279 -4.97 -23.16 17.41
CA THR A 279 -5.24 -23.92 18.64
C THR A 279 -6.57 -24.67 18.56
N VAL A 280 -7.60 -24.08 17.95
CA VAL A 280 -8.89 -24.74 17.67
C VAL A 280 -8.68 -25.92 16.72
N LEU A 281 -7.92 -25.73 15.65
CA LEU A 281 -7.59 -26.80 14.69
C LEU A 281 -6.79 -27.92 15.36
N LYS A 282 -5.83 -27.58 16.23
CA LYS A 282 -5.07 -28.57 17.01
C LYS A 282 -5.96 -29.44 17.90
N ALA A 283 -6.98 -28.85 18.50
CA ALA A 283 -7.94 -29.61 19.31
C ALA A 283 -8.85 -30.53 18.47
N CYS A 284 -8.96 -30.27 17.15
CA CYS A 284 -9.74 -31.08 16.21
C CYS A 284 -8.90 -32.20 15.57
N PHE A 285 -7.70 -31.88 15.08
CA PHE A 285 -6.85 -32.78 14.29
C PHE A 285 -5.71 -33.43 15.11
N GLY A 286 -5.44 -32.95 16.33
CA GLY A 286 -4.39 -33.50 17.19
C GLY A 286 -3.01 -32.91 16.88
N GLU A 287 -2.23 -33.60 16.05
CA GLU A 287 -0.87 -33.17 15.70
C GLU A 287 -0.87 -32.17 14.53
N TYR A 288 0.17 -31.33 14.44
CA TYR A 288 0.28 -30.32 13.38
C TYR A 288 0.49 -30.93 11.98
N SER A 289 1.03 -32.16 11.92
CA SER A 289 1.27 -32.89 10.67
C SER A 289 -0.03 -33.43 10.06
N ASP A 290 -1.04 -33.66 10.89
CA ASP A 290 -2.35 -34.20 10.47
C ASP A 290 -3.31 -33.09 10.03
N PHE A 291 -2.85 -31.84 10.01
CA PHE A 291 -3.63 -30.72 9.53
C PHE A 291 -3.89 -30.88 8.03
N PRO A 292 -5.10 -30.52 7.54
CA PRO A 292 -5.37 -30.57 6.12
C PRO A 292 -4.43 -29.62 5.36
N SER A 293 -3.92 -30.06 4.20
CA SER A 293 -3.06 -29.25 3.35
C SER A 293 -3.75 -27.96 2.87
N LEU A 294 -5.05 -28.06 2.62
CA LEU A 294 -5.90 -26.98 2.14
C LEU A 294 -7.04 -26.75 3.14
N LEU A 295 -7.24 -25.49 3.53
CA LEU A 295 -8.29 -25.08 4.44
C LEU A 295 -9.11 -23.95 3.82
N ILE A 296 -10.42 -24.15 3.78
CA ILE A 296 -11.39 -23.16 3.32
C ILE A 296 -12.22 -22.74 4.52
N ALA A 297 -12.21 -21.45 4.86
CA ALA A 297 -12.93 -20.94 6.00
C ALA A 297 -13.46 -19.52 5.75
N LYS A 298 -14.58 -19.18 6.39
CA LYS A 298 -15.15 -17.84 6.32
C LYS A 298 -14.38 -16.88 7.25
N VAL A 299 -13.93 -15.75 6.73
CA VAL A 299 -13.22 -14.73 7.50
C VAL A 299 -14.20 -13.97 8.39
N ASP A 300 -14.01 -14.03 9.70
CA ASP A 300 -14.80 -13.30 10.69
C ASP A 300 -14.16 -11.95 11.02
N ASN A 301 -12.84 -11.86 11.09
CA ASN A 301 -12.13 -10.62 11.37
C ASN A 301 -10.75 -10.60 10.73
N ILE A 302 -10.30 -9.40 10.35
CA ILE A 302 -8.99 -9.15 9.74
C ILE A 302 -8.23 -8.21 10.67
N ILE A 303 -7.08 -8.64 11.15
CA ILE A 303 -6.24 -7.87 12.07
C ILE A 303 -4.94 -7.53 11.36
N HIS A 304 -4.76 -6.26 11.04
CA HIS A 304 -3.51 -5.74 10.49
C HIS A 304 -2.49 -5.52 11.62
N LYS A 305 -1.27 -6.00 11.41
CA LYS A 305 -0.13 -5.86 12.30
C LYS A 305 1.13 -5.62 11.46
N THR A 306 2.18 -5.15 12.11
CA THR A 306 3.54 -5.20 11.58
C THR A 306 4.32 -6.27 12.32
N VAL A 307 5.32 -6.87 11.69
CA VAL A 307 6.18 -7.85 12.34
C VAL A 307 7.09 -7.11 13.31
N ASP A 308 6.86 -7.26 14.60
CA ASP A 308 7.78 -6.81 15.65
C ASP A 308 8.56 -7.99 16.26
N ASN A 309 9.52 -7.68 17.12
CA ASN A 309 10.32 -8.69 17.81
C ASN A 309 9.46 -9.59 18.73
N ASP A 310 8.35 -9.10 19.26
CA ASP A 310 7.51 -9.85 20.20
C ASP A 310 6.59 -10.83 19.47
N ILE A 311 6.04 -10.43 18.33
CA ILE A 311 5.35 -11.27 17.37
C ILE A 311 6.30 -12.34 16.87
N ARG A 312 7.54 -11.99 16.48
CA ARG A 312 8.52 -13.00 16.03
C ARG A 312 8.89 -14.00 17.13
N LYS A 313 8.97 -13.57 18.40
CA LYS A 313 9.18 -14.46 19.55
C LYS A 313 7.99 -15.40 19.80
N ARG A 314 6.76 -14.88 19.74
CA ARG A 314 5.52 -15.66 19.93
C ARG A 314 5.22 -16.58 18.75
N MET A 315 5.53 -16.14 17.54
CA MET A 315 5.23 -16.79 16.27
C MET A 315 6.55 -17.05 15.52
N LYS A 316 7.33 -18.02 16.00
CA LYS A 316 8.68 -18.35 15.49
C LYS A 316 8.73 -18.69 13.99
N PHE A 317 7.59 -19.08 13.41
CA PHE A 317 7.51 -19.33 11.98
C PHE A 317 7.72 -18.06 11.14
N LEU A 318 7.38 -16.88 11.67
CA LEU A 318 7.63 -15.57 11.06
C LEU A 318 9.09 -15.12 11.15
N GLY A 319 9.99 -15.95 11.69
CA GLY A 319 11.42 -15.61 11.85
C GLY A 319 12.19 -15.38 10.56
N HIS A 320 11.57 -15.59 9.39
CA HIS A 320 12.14 -15.28 8.07
C HIS A 320 11.65 -13.93 7.52
N ILE A 321 10.70 -13.28 8.19
CA ILE A 321 10.08 -12.03 7.76
C ILE A 321 10.77 -10.85 8.47
N PRO A 322 11.17 -9.79 7.74
CA PRO A 322 11.80 -8.60 8.30
C PRO A 322 10.93 -7.90 9.34
N THR A 323 11.57 -7.16 10.23
CA THR A 323 10.90 -6.29 11.20
C THR A 323 10.16 -5.18 10.45
N ASP A 324 9.05 -4.72 11.02
CA ASP A 324 8.13 -3.73 10.48
C ASP A 324 7.36 -4.17 9.22
N ALA A 325 7.67 -5.34 8.64
CA ALA A 325 6.96 -5.87 7.48
C ALA A 325 5.45 -6.05 7.74
N PRO A 326 4.58 -5.80 6.74
CA PRO A 326 3.14 -5.91 6.90
C PRO A 326 2.70 -7.37 7.08
N LEU A 327 1.94 -7.61 8.14
CA LEU A 327 1.39 -8.91 8.52
C LEU A 327 -0.10 -8.78 8.79
N VAL A 328 -0.89 -9.71 8.26
CA VAL A 328 -2.33 -9.75 8.53
C VAL A 328 -2.68 -11.08 9.18
N LEU A 329 -3.31 -11.01 10.35
CA LEU A 329 -3.88 -12.17 11.03
C LEU A 329 -5.35 -12.30 10.65
N LEU A 330 -5.70 -13.44 10.06
CA LEU A 330 -7.05 -13.82 9.73
C LEU A 330 -7.68 -14.57 10.90
N GLU A 331 -8.80 -14.07 11.40
CA GLU A 331 -9.65 -14.79 12.35
C GLU A 331 -10.85 -15.36 11.59
N CYS A 332 -11.06 -16.67 11.68
CA CYS A 332 -12.08 -17.37 10.88
C CYS A 332 -13.24 -17.89 11.73
N ASP A 333 -14.39 -18.08 11.08
CA ASP A 333 -15.55 -18.74 11.65
C ASP A 333 -15.51 -20.25 11.40
N TRP A 334 -15.39 -21.01 12.48
CA TRP A 334 -15.31 -22.48 12.45
C TRP A 334 -16.68 -23.18 12.53
N ARG A 335 -17.78 -22.43 12.69
CA ARG A 335 -19.12 -23.02 12.78
C ARG A 335 -19.48 -23.68 11.45
N GLY A 336 -19.82 -24.97 11.50
CA GLY A 336 -20.17 -25.75 10.31
C GLY A 336 -18.98 -26.30 9.53
N VAL A 337 -17.75 -25.87 9.85
CA VAL A 337 -16.51 -26.41 9.27
C VAL A 337 -15.89 -27.48 10.18
N LEU A 338 -15.89 -27.23 11.50
CA LEU A 338 -15.34 -28.15 12.50
C LEU A 338 -16.45 -28.81 13.34
N PRO A 339 -16.17 -29.96 13.99
CA PRO A 339 -17.11 -30.62 14.90
C PRO A 339 -17.60 -29.68 16.02
N ALA A 340 -18.91 -29.71 16.30
CA ALA A 340 -19.55 -28.82 17.26
C ALA A 340 -18.98 -28.94 18.69
N GLU A 341 -18.49 -30.13 19.06
CA GLU A 341 -17.85 -30.38 20.35
C GLU A 341 -16.59 -29.52 20.56
N VAL A 342 -15.75 -29.42 19.53
CA VAL A 342 -14.52 -28.62 19.58
C VAL A 342 -14.87 -27.14 19.60
N VAL A 343 -15.77 -26.71 18.73
CA VAL A 343 -16.22 -25.30 18.66
C VAL A 343 -16.83 -24.84 19.98
N SER A 344 -17.58 -25.72 20.67
CA SER A 344 -18.18 -25.42 21.98
C SER A 344 -17.12 -25.17 23.06
N LYS A 345 -16.03 -25.96 23.09
CA LYS A 345 -14.91 -25.78 24.03
C LYS A 345 -14.29 -24.38 23.94
N PHE A 346 -14.15 -23.85 22.73
CA PHE A 346 -13.59 -22.51 22.47
C PHE A 346 -14.65 -21.40 22.33
N GLY A 347 -15.93 -21.72 22.51
CA GLY A 347 -17.05 -20.84 22.20
C GLY A 347 -17.00 -19.48 22.93
N LYS A 348 -16.51 -19.45 24.18
CA LYS A 348 -16.34 -18.20 24.94
C LYS A 348 -15.35 -17.25 24.26
N GLN A 349 -14.15 -17.75 23.91
CA GLN A 349 -13.10 -16.94 23.28
C GLN A 349 -13.50 -16.49 21.87
N LEU A 350 -14.13 -17.37 21.08
CA LEU A 350 -14.64 -17.03 19.74
C LEU A 350 -15.78 -16.00 19.81
N SER A 351 -16.67 -16.10 20.80
CA SER A 351 -17.74 -15.12 21.02
C SER A 351 -17.19 -13.76 21.46
N GLU A 352 -16.18 -13.73 22.33
CA GLU A 352 -15.51 -12.49 22.73
C GLU A 352 -14.85 -11.77 21.55
N ARG A 353 -14.19 -12.49 20.64
CA ARG A 353 -13.63 -11.93 19.40
C ARG A 353 -14.69 -11.23 18.56
N ARG A 354 -15.84 -11.89 18.34
CA ARG A 354 -16.97 -11.30 17.62
C ARG A 354 -17.52 -10.06 18.28
N LYS A 355 -17.64 -10.06 19.60
CA LYS A 355 -18.08 -8.89 20.37
C LYS A 355 -17.08 -7.75 20.24
N ARG A 356 -15.77 -8.02 20.32
CA ARG A 356 -14.71 -7.02 20.13
C ARG A 356 -14.77 -6.40 18.74
N ARG A 357 -14.91 -7.22 17.68
CA ARG A 357 -15.13 -6.75 16.30
C ARG A 357 -16.35 -5.83 16.22
N LYS A 358 -17.53 -6.29 16.64
CA LYS A 358 -18.77 -5.49 16.57
C LYS A 358 -18.66 -4.16 17.33
N THR A 359 -18.00 -4.16 18.49
CA THR A 359 -17.77 -2.95 19.28
C THR A 359 -16.83 -1.99 18.57
N ARG A 360 -15.71 -2.49 18.01
CA ARG A 360 -14.77 -1.69 17.21
C ARG A 360 -15.47 -1.09 15.99
N ASP A 361 -16.18 -1.90 15.22
CA ASP A 361 -16.88 -1.44 14.02
C ASP A 361 -17.94 -0.36 14.35
N ARG A 362 -18.63 -0.47 15.49
CA ARG A 362 -19.55 0.57 15.99
C ARG A 362 -18.83 1.87 16.34
N ILE A 363 -17.66 1.78 16.97
CA ILE A 363 -16.85 2.95 17.35
C ILE A 363 -16.32 3.64 16.09
N ASP A 364 -15.77 2.87 15.15
CA ASP A 364 -15.17 3.40 13.92
C ASP A 364 -16.23 4.04 13.01
N ASN A 365 -17.40 3.42 12.87
CA ASN A 365 -18.52 4.04 12.13
C ASN A 365 -18.96 5.37 12.75
N LYS A 366 -19.03 5.45 14.09
CA LYS A 366 -19.38 6.69 14.78
C LYS A 366 -18.30 7.77 14.59
N ARG A 367 -17.02 7.38 14.58
CA ARG A 367 -15.89 8.29 14.31
C ARG A 367 -15.93 8.80 12.87
N ARG A 368 -16.16 7.91 11.90
CA ARG A 368 -16.28 8.26 10.47
C ARG A 368 -17.41 9.26 10.22
N GLN A 369 -18.60 9.01 10.75
CA GLN A 369 -19.73 9.94 10.65
C GLN A 369 -19.41 11.33 11.21
N LYS A 370 -18.72 11.39 12.35
CA LYS A 370 -18.32 12.65 12.95
C LYS A 370 -17.30 13.41 12.09
N ALA A 371 -16.31 12.71 11.53
CA ALA A 371 -15.30 13.31 10.67
C ALA A 371 -15.89 13.84 9.34
N GLU A 372 -16.81 13.09 8.75
CA GLU A 372 -17.56 13.51 7.55
C GLU A 372 -18.39 14.75 7.83
N GLN A 373 -19.13 14.76 8.95
CA GLN A 373 -19.92 15.92 9.35
C GLN A 373 -19.05 17.17 9.63
N GLU A 374 -17.87 16.99 10.22
CA GLU A 374 -16.91 18.08 10.44
C GLU A 374 -16.33 18.59 9.11
N SER A 375 -15.96 17.69 8.20
CA SER A 375 -15.48 18.03 6.84
C SER A 375 -16.53 18.81 6.05
N ASP A 376 -17.77 18.32 6.02
CA ASP A 376 -18.89 18.97 5.35
C ASP A 376 -19.20 20.34 5.97
N SER A 377 -19.16 20.43 7.31
CA SER A 377 -19.37 21.72 8.00
C SER A 377 -18.27 22.71 7.67
N ARG A 378 -17.01 22.25 7.58
CA ARG A 378 -15.87 23.08 7.19
C ARG A 378 -15.99 23.55 5.75
N MET A 379 -16.32 22.66 4.83
CA MET A 379 -16.52 23.00 3.41
C MET A 379 -17.67 24.02 3.24
N ARG A 380 -18.78 23.83 3.95
CA ARG A 380 -19.89 24.79 3.96
C ARG A 380 -19.46 26.16 4.50
N ALA A 381 -18.67 26.20 5.59
CA ALA A 381 -18.16 27.44 6.13
C ALA A 381 -17.23 28.16 5.15
N GLU A 382 -16.38 27.43 4.44
CA GLU A 382 -15.46 27.98 3.44
C GLU A 382 -16.22 28.59 2.24
N VAL A 383 -17.25 27.90 1.73
CA VAL A 383 -18.14 28.44 0.68
C VAL A 383 -18.89 29.69 1.14
N LEU A 384 -19.33 29.74 2.39
CA LEU A 384 -19.98 30.93 2.96
C LEU A 384 -19.02 32.12 2.99
N VAL A 385 -17.73 31.91 3.29
CA VAL A 385 -16.71 32.97 3.25
C VAL A 385 -16.48 33.45 1.81
N GLU A 386 -16.38 32.55 0.82
CA GLU A 386 -16.17 32.93 -0.58
C GLU A 386 -17.38 33.64 -1.21
N THR A 387 -18.60 33.33 -0.77
CA THR A 387 -19.85 33.91 -1.31
C THR A 387 -20.32 35.17 -0.58
N SER A 388 -19.60 35.59 0.46
CA SER A 388 -19.89 36.82 1.20
C SER A 388 -19.55 38.07 0.36
N PRO A 389 -20.45 39.07 0.26
CA PRO A 389 -20.11 40.36 -0.35
C PRO A 389 -18.91 40.99 0.37
N PRO A 390 -17.97 41.65 -0.33
CA PRO A 390 -16.89 42.36 0.34
C PRO A 390 -17.48 43.40 1.29
N GLU A 391 -17.00 43.44 2.53
CA GLU A 391 -17.41 44.47 3.50
C GLU A 391 -17.20 45.86 2.88
N PRO A 392 -18.14 46.82 3.09
CA PRO A 392 -17.94 48.17 2.61
C PRO A 392 -16.66 48.71 3.28
N ALA A 393 -15.63 48.93 2.48
CA ALA A 393 -14.37 49.49 2.95
C ALA A 393 -14.68 50.79 3.70
N ASN A 394 -14.25 50.87 4.96
CA ASN A 394 -14.35 52.07 5.76
C ASN A 394 -13.26 53.03 5.27
N ILE A 395 -13.49 53.68 4.13
CA ILE A 395 -12.54 54.61 3.53
C ILE A 395 -12.51 55.86 4.40
N ASN A 396 -11.41 56.06 5.12
CA ASN A 396 -11.18 57.27 5.90
C ASN A 396 -10.90 58.44 4.94
N LEU A 397 -11.88 59.33 4.77
CA LEU A 397 -11.87 60.43 3.79
C LEU A 397 -10.87 61.58 4.11
N THR A 398 -10.02 61.45 5.13
CA THR A 398 -9.13 62.53 5.60
C THR A 398 -7.69 62.45 5.11
N GLU A 399 -7.30 61.44 4.34
CA GLU A 399 -5.93 61.32 3.78
C GLU A 399 -5.91 61.21 2.25
N LEU A 400 -6.59 62.13 1.56
CA LEU A 400 -6.37 62.34 0.12
C LEU A 400 -5.49 63.59 -0.08
N PRO A 401 -4.28 63.47 -0.67
CA PRO A 401 -3.49 64.63 -1.03
C PRO A 401 -4.22 65.43 -2.11
N SER A 402 -4.20 66.76 -2.02
CA SER A 402 -4.79 67.66 -3.01
C SER A 402 -4.07 67.51 -4.35
N LEU A 403 -4.58 66.64 -5.22
CA LEU A 403 -4.16 66.60 -6.62
C LEU A 403 -4.73 67.85 -7.30
N GLY A 404 -3.82 68.64 -7.87
CA GLY A 404 -4.11 69.88 -8.58
C GLY A 404 -5.12 69.74 -9.71
N ALA A 405 -5.59 70.89 -10.17
CA ALA A 405 -6.65 71.08 -11.17
C ALA A 405 -6.64 70.04 -12.31
N ARG A 406 -7.80 69.40 -12.53
CA ARG A 406 -8.05 68.56 -13.71
C ARG A 406 -8.04 69.42 -14.98
N PRO A 407 -7.42 68.97 -16.08
CA PRO A 407 -7.71 69.53 -17.40
C PRO A 407 -9.15 69.19 -17.82
N ALA A 408 -9.75 70.08 -18.62
CA ALA A 408 -11.13 69.95 -19.07
C ALA A 408 -11.37 68.70 -19.95
N PRO A 409 -12.54 68.04 -19.85
CA PRO A 409 -12.86 66.87 -20.66
C PRO A 409 -13.16 67.24 -22.13
N PRO A 410 -12.84 66.36 -23.11
CA PRO A 410 -13.27 66.53 -24.49
C PRO A 410 -14.78 66.30 -24.66
N PRO A 411 -15.42 66.87 -25.71
CA PRO A 411 -16.87 66.81 -25.87
C PRO A 411 -17.38 65.39 -26.14
N ARG A 412 -18.48 65.05 -25.47
CA ARG A 412 -19.26 63.81 -25.58
C ARG A 412 -19.80 63.61 -27.01
N THR A 413 -19.30 62.59 -27.72
CA THR A 413 -20.03 61.97 -28.84
C THR A 413 -19.88 60.45 -28.81
N ALA A 414 -20.64 59.79 -27.95
CA ALA A 414 -21.04 58.40 -28.16
C ALA A 414 -22.29 58.13 -27.31
N LYS A 415 -23.40 57.90 -27.99
CA LYS A 415 -24.68 57.51 -27.38
C LYS A 415 -24.56 56.06 -26.89
N TRP A 416 -24.92 55.82 -25.63
CA TRP A 416 -25.23 54.47 -25.16
C TRP A 416 -26.61 54.10 -25.70
N VAL A 417 -26.75 52.86 -26.19
CA VAL A 417 -28.01 52.32 -26.71
C VAL A 417 -28.81 51.76 -25.54
N ASP A 418 -29.94 52.40 -25.24
CA ASP A 418 -30.87 52.07 -24.16
C ASP A 418 -31.95 51.09 -24.65
N SER A 419 -31.62 49.86 -25.02
CA SER A 419 -32.67 48.85 -25.21
C SER A 419 -32.29 47.43 -24.80
N GLN A 420 -33.15 46.84 -23.97
CA GLN A 420 -33.05 45.50 -23.41
C GLN A 420 -33.01 44.39 -24.48
N ALA A 421 -33.47 44.68 -25.70
CA ALA A 421 -33.56 43.71 -26.80
C ALA A 421 -32.18 43.31 -27.36
N GLU A 422 -31.20 44.23 -27.39
CA GLU A 422 -29.85 43.93 -27.87
C GLU A 422 -29.03 43.12 -26.84
N PHE A 423 -29.35 43.28 -25.55
CA PHE A 423 -28.74 42.50 -24.48
C PHE A 423 -29.22 41.03 -24.49
N ASP A 424 -30.51 40.82 -24.77
CA ASP A 424 -31.09 39.48 -24.86
C ASP A 424 -30.58 38.69 -26.08
N GLU A 425 -30.27 39.36 -27.19
CA GLU A 425 -29.65 38.75 -28.38
C GLU A 425 -28.19 38.31 -28.11
N MET A 426 -27.44 39.10 -27.35
CA MET A 426 -26.08 38.76 -26.94
C MET A 426 -26.05 37.53 -26.01
N MET A 427 -27.02 37.40 -25.10
CA MET A 427 -27.12 36.27 -24.17
C MET A 427 -27.63 34.98 -24.83
N ALA A 428 -28.49 35.08 -25.86
CA ALA A 428 -28.93 33.92 -26.64
C ALA A 428 -27.79 33.28 -27.44
N ASN A 429 -26.88 34.08 -28.01
CA ASN A 429 -25.71 33.60 -28.75
C ASN A 429 -24.63 32.97 -27.85
N ALA A 430 -24.56 33.35 -26.58
CA ALA A 430 -23.63 32.76 -25.60
C ALA A 430 -24.06 31.36 -25.11
N TYR A 431 -25.35 31.00 -25.22
CA TYR A 431 -25.87 29.71 -24.74
C TYR A 431 -25.72 28.54 -25.74
N VAL A 432 -25.39 28.83 -27.00
CA VAL A 432 -25.25 27.80 -28.07
C VAL A 432 -23.86 27.14 -28.08
N THR A 433 -22.86 27.68 -27.39
CA THR A 433 -21.46 27.21 -27.47
C THR A 433 -21.05 26.18 -26.42
N LYS A 434 -21.96 25.70 -25.55
CA LYS A 434 -21.65 24.72 -24.47
C LYS A 434 -22.47 23.42 -24.48
N ARG A 435 -22.91 22.93 -25.64
CA ARG A 435 -23.37 21.52 -25.81
C ARG A 435 -22.87 20.90 -27.12
N GLY A 436 -21.59 20.54 -27.15
CA GLY A 436 -21.02 19.63 -28.14
C GLY A 436 -21.55 18.21 -27.99
N ARG A 437 -22.69 17.92 -28.63
CA ARG A 437 -23.13 16.54 -28.93
C ARG A 437 -22.35 16.06 -30.17
N ARG A 438 -21.46 15.08 -30.00
CA ARG A 438 -20.94 14.26 -31.11
C ARG A 438 -22.11 13.46 -31.70
N LYS A 439 -22.56 13.80 -32.90
CA LYS A 439 -23.43 12.95 -33.72
C LYS A 439 -22.55 11.95 -34.46
N ILE A 440 -22.84 10.68 -34.23
CA ILE A 440 -22.41 9.52 -35.03
C ILE A 440 -23.07 9.67 -36.40
N VAL A 441 -22.29 9.67 -37.47
CA VAL A 441 -22.77 9.59 -38.84
C VAL A 441 -22.78 8.11 -39.23
N LEU A 442 -23.96 7.52 -39.35
CA LEU A 442 -24.18 6.30 -40.12
C LEU A 442 -24.61 6.74 -41.52
N SER A 443 -23.79 6.50 -42.53
CA SER A 443 -24.18 6.63 -43.94
C SER A 443 -24.88 5.34 -44.38
N SER A 444 -26.12 5.47 -44.83
CA SER A 444 -26.79 4.48 -45.68
C SER A 444 -27.38 5.21 -46.89
N ASN A 445 -27.05 4.67 -48.07
CA ASN A 445 -27.72 4.74 -49.37
C ASN A 445 -28.19 6.11 -49.89
N HIS A 446 -27.53 6.60 -50.95
CA HIS A 446 -27.96 6.27 -52.32
C HIS A 446 -26.87 6.56 -53.35
#